data_AF-G7I271-F1
#
_entry.id   AF-G7I271-F1
#
_cell.length_a   1.000
_cell.length_b   1.000
_cell.length_c   1.000
_cell.angle_alpha   90.00
_cell.angle_beta   90.00
_cell.angle_gamma   90.00
#
_symmetry.space_group_name_H-M   'P 1'
#
loop_
_entity.id
_entity.type
_entity.pdbx_description
1 polymer ?
#
loop_
_entity_poly.entity_id
_entity_poly.type
_entity_poly.pdbx_seq_one_letter_code
_entity_poly.pdbx_strand_id
1 'polypeptide(L)'
;MSVYLGDICVFKGRPYAVDKTGWTVGFGPEDDSTVRLVAESLVGGGDIKFLVESKGDLLLIDVYEHRFDDDRGCVRIDLFKLNAREKKWVKLANLGDTVLFLGLFWSFSASALDLCVHKGNCVIIMDNIFTRVRCKSSFLDWDDGRLLPLSDYPEYFELFCHLR
;
A
#
# COMPACT_ATOMS: atom_id res chain seq x y z
N MET A 1 -4.26 -1.54 23.03
CA MET A 1 -5.19 -0.59 22.41
C MET A 1 -4.83 -0.57 20.93
N SER A 2 -5.64 -1.19 20.06
CA SER A 2 -5.33 -1.32 18.63
C SER A 2 -5.53 0.05 17.97
N VAL A 3 -4.46 0.62 17.42
CA VAL A 3 -4.55 1.82 16.59
C VAL A 3 -5.29 1.41 15.32
N TYR A 4 -6.38 2.09 15.01
CA TYR A 4 -7.23 1.84 13.85
C TYR A 4 -6.43 2.18 12.58
N LEU A 5 -5.79 1.21 11.92
CA LEU A 5 -4.98 1.49 10.73
C LEU A 5 -5.83 1.30 9.46
N GLY A 6 -6.87 2.12 9.37
CA GLY A 6 -7.41 2.54 8.08
C GLY A 6 -6.51 3.63 7.46
N ASP A 7 -6.73 3.97 6.20
CA ASP A 7 -5.91 4.93 5.47
C ASP A 7 -6.76 5.91 4.68
N ILE A 8 -6.17 7.05 4.31
CA ILE A 8 -6.79 8.09 3.50
C ILE A 8 -5.89 8.38 2.30
N CYS A 9 -6.49 8.49 1.11
CA CYS A 9 -5.78 8.84 -0.11
C CYS A 9 -6.57 9.86 -0.92
N VAL A 10 -5.86 10.78 -1.59
CA VAL A 10 -6.46 11.65 -2.60
C VAL A 10 -6.37 10.98 -3.97
N PHE A 11 -7.52 10.64 -4.54
CA PHE A 11 -7.63 10.02 -5.84
C PHE A 11 -8.49 10.87 -6.78
N LYS A 12 -7.96 11.23 -7.94
CA LYS A 12 -8.62 12.11 -8.92
C LYS A 12 -9.17 13.40 -8.28
N GLY A 13 -8.34 14.01 -7.42
CA GLY A 13 -8.64 15.25 -6.73
C GLY A 13 -9.65 15.14 -5.58
N ARG A 14 -9.99 13.93 -5.13
CA ARG A 14 -10.99 13.71 -4.07
C ARG A 14 -10.44 12.79 -2.98
N PRO A 15 -10.78 13.04 -1.70
CA PRO A 15 -10.37 12.14 -0.63
C PRO A 15 -11.19 10.85 -0.64
N TYR A 16 -10.53 9.77 -0.26
CA TYR A 16 -11.11 8.45 -0.01
C TYR A 16 -10.57 7.97 1.33
N ALA A 17 -11.40 7.28 2.11
CA ALA A 17 -11.01 6.69 3.37
C ALA A 17 -11.36 5.19 3.36
N VAL A 18 -10.45 4.36 3.84
CA VAL A 18 -10.65 2.94 4.03
C VAL A 18 -10.52 2.59 5.51
N ASP A 19 -11.39 1.71 6.01
CA ASP A 19 -11.24 1.14 7.35
C ASP A 19 -10.40 -0.14 7.34
N LYS A 20 -10.14 -0.70 8.53
CA LYS A 20 -9.35 -1.94 8.66
C LYS A 20 -9.92 -3.16 7.90
N THR A 21 -11.21 -3.15 7.55
CA THR A 21 -11.87 -4.24 6.82
C THR A 21 -11.76 -4.10 5.30
N GLY A 22 -11.23 -2.98 4.81
CA GLY A 22 -11.25 -2.63 3.39
C GLY A 22 -12.53 -1.90 2.97
N TRP A 23 -13.46 -1.64 3.89
CA TRP A 23 -14.66 -0.85 3.60
C TRP A 23 -14.24 0.58 3.26
N THR A 24 -14.62 1.05 2.08
CA THR A 24 -14.08 2.29 1.53
C THR A 24 -15.18 3.26 1.16
N VAL A 25 -15.00 4.50 1.58
CA VAL A 25 -15.85 5.63 1.21
C VAL A 25 -15.08 6.68 0.43
N GLY A 26 -15.80 7.35 -0.46
CA GLY A 26 -15.35 8.56 -1.12
C GLY A 26 -16.22 9.73 -0.69
N PHE A 27 -15.64 10.92 -0.71
CA PHE A 27 -16.35 12.15 -0.39
C PHE A 27 -16.84 12.83 -1.69
N GLY A 28 -18.07 13.34 -1.64
CA GLY A 28 -18.74 14.01 -2.75
C GLY A 28 -18.02 15.28 -3.23
N PRO A 29 -18.49 15.91 -4.32
CA PRO A 29 -17.99 17.21 -4.77
C PRO A 29 -18.07 18.27 -3.66
N GLU A 30 -17.33 19.36 -3.78
CA GLU A 30 -17.32 20.45 -2.77
C GLU A 30 -18.72 20.96 -2.40
N ASP A 31 -19.67 20.90 -3.35
CA ASP A 31 -21.05 21.35 -3.17
C ASP A 31 -22.01 20.28 -2.59
N ASP A 32 -21.51 19.06 -2.39
CA ASP A 32 -22.28 17.90 -1.93
C ASP A 32 -21.48 17.15 -0.85
N SER A 33 -21.69 17.53 0.41
CA SER A 33 -21.07 16.94 1.60
C SER A 33 -21.46 15.47 1.87
N THR A 34 -21.91 14.73 0.86
CA THR A 34 -22.26 13.33 1.00
C THR A 34 -21.04 12.43 1.02
N VAL A 35 -21.02 11.53 2.00
CA VAL A 35 -20.11 10.38 2.04
C VAL A 35 -20.78 9.24 1.29
N ARG A 36 -20.07 8.62 0.35
CA ARG A 36 -20.63 7.55 -0.49
C ARG A 36 -19.80 6.28 -0.38
N LEU A 37 -20.49 5.14 -0.26
CA LEU A 37 -19.86 3.84 -0.36
C LEU A 37 -19.22 3.66 -1.74
N VAL A 38 -17.92 3.41 -1.75
CA VAL A 38 -17.10 3.20 -2.94
C VAL A 38 -16.70 1.74 -3.09
N ALA A 39 -16.43 1.03 -1.99
CA ALA A 39 -16.22 -0.40 -2.01
C ALA A 39 -16.66 -1.08 -0.70
N GLU A 40 -17.26 -2.25 -0.83
CA GLU A 40 -17.56 -3.15 0.29
C GLU A 40 -16.29 -3.72 0.92
N SER A 41 -16.40 -4.21 2.16
CA SER A 41 -15.31 -4.85 2.90
C SER A 41 -14.75 -6.07 2.16
N LEU A 42 -13.46 -6.33 2.35
CA LEU A 42 -12.82 -7.55 1.90
C LEU A 42 -13.32 -8.76 2.70
N VAL A 43 -13.51 -9.89 2.03
CA VAL A 43 -13.81 -11.16 2.70
C VAL A 43 -12.49 -11.82 3.11
N GLY A 44 -12.19 -11.83 4.41
CA GLY A 44 -10.97 -12.46 4.95
C GLY A 44 -9.68 -11.68 4.72
N GLY A 45 -9.76 -10.34 4.74
CA GLY A 45 -8.60 -9.45 4.59
C GLY A 45 -7.66 -9.42 5.80
N GLY A 46 -6.52 -8.76 5.62
CA GLY A 46 -5.46 -8.57 6.61
C GLY A 46 -5.76 -7.49 7.64
N ASP A 47 -4.71 -7.06 8.35
CA ASP A 47 -4.81 -6.22 9.55
C ASP A 47 -4.64 -4.72 9.24
N ILE A 48 -3.84 -4.39 8.22
CA ILE A 48 -3.45 -3.02 7.87
C ILE A 48 -3.83 -2.74 6.42
N LYS A 49 -4.38 -1.54 6.15
CA LYS A 49 -4.77 -1.10 4.82
C LYS A 49 -4.00 0.14 4.42
N PHE A 50 -3.58 0.19 3.15
CA PHE A 50 -3.07 1.41 2.51
C PHE A 50 -3.82 1.69 1.22
N LEU A 51 -4.09 2.96 0.95
CA LEU A 51 -4.64 3.43 -0.31
C LEU A 51 -3.55 4.16 -1.10
N VAL A 52 -3.38 3.79 -2.37
CA VAL A 52 -2.40 4.40 -3.25
C VAL A 52 -3.02 4.70 -4.60
N GLU A 53 -2.87 5.93 -5.07
CA GLU A 53 -3.10 6.26 -6.47
C GLU A 53 -1.93 5.76 -7.32
N SER A 54 -2.25 5.06 -8.40
CA SER A 54 -1.26 4.61 -9.37
C SER A 54 -1.84 4.57 -10.77
N LYS A 55 -1.21 5.30 -11.70
CA LYS A 55 -1.52 5.28 -13.14
C LYS A 55 -3.02 5.50 -13.44
N GLY A 56 -3.68 6.36 -12.66
CA GLY A 56 -5.09 6.70 -12.82
C GLY A 56 -6.08 5.73 -12.15
N ASP A 57 -5.57 4.75 -11.41
CA ASP A 57 -6.33 3.79 -10.61
C ASP A 57 -6.12 4.01 -9.12
N LEU A 58 -7.12 3.63 -8.31
CA LEU A 58 -6.99 3.54 -6.86
C LEU A 58 -6.71 2.10 -6.47
N LEU A 59 -5.60 1.89 -5.78
CA LEU A 59 -5.16 0.60 -5.29
C LEU A 59 -5.38 0.51 -3.77
N LEU A 60 -5.77 -0.67 -3.31
CA LEU A 60 -5.79 -1.05 -1.90
C LEU A 60 -4.72 -2.10 -1.67
N ILE A 61 -3.84 -1.83 -0.73
CA ILE A 61 -2.81 -2.76 -0.27
C ILE A 61 -3.28 -3.30 1.07
N ASP A 62 -3.46 -4.62 1.15
CA ASP A 62 -3.92 -5.33 2.33
C ASP A 62 -2.79 -6.16 2.94
N VAL A 63 -2.33 -5.75 4.11
CA VAL A 63 -1.14 -6.32 4.76
C VAL A 63 -1.57 -7.17 5.94
N TYR A 64 -1.10 -8.41 5.96
CA TYR A 64 -1.39 -9.37 7.02
C TYR A 64 -0.25 -9.32 8.05
N GLU A 65 -0.54 -8.80 9.24
CA GLU A 65 0.42 -8.78 10.35
C GLU A 65 0.41 -10.17 10.99
N HIS A 66 1.21 -11.10 10.45
CA HIS A 66 1.38 -12.39 11.08
C HIS A 66 1.97 -12.20 12.49
N ARG A 67 1.32 -12.78 13.50
CA ARG A 67 1.98 -13.10 14.77
C ARG A 67 3.04 -14.13 14.43
N PHE A 68 4.29 -13.68 14.35
CA PHE A 68 5.46 -14.48 13.96
C PHE A 68 5.61 -15.76 14.81
N ASP A 69 4.94 -16.83 14.41
CA ASP A 69 5.30 -18.22 14.75
C ASP A 69 5.89 -18.95 13.53
N ASP A 70 5.90 -18.33 12.34
CA ASP A 70 6.60 -18.84 11.16
C ASP A 70 7.97 -18.16 11.02
N ASP A 71 9.02 -18.96 11.19
CA ASP A 71 10.44 -18.61 11.35
C ASP A 71 11.08 -17.96 10.09
N ARG A 72 10.26 -17.53 9.12
CA ARG A 72 10.69 -17.08 7.78
C ARG A 72 10.60 -15.58 7.53
N GLY A 73 10.06 -14.78 8.45
CA GLY A 73 9.99 -13.31 8.29
C GLY A 73 9.21 -12.82 7.06
N CYS A 74 8.37 -13.67 6.46
CA CYS A 74 7.61 -13.33 5.27
C CYS A 74 6.37 -12.51 5.65
N VAL A 75 6.19 -11.36 5.00
CA VAL A 75 4.97 -10.55 5.13
C VAL A 75 4.07 -10.88 3.95
N ARG A 76 2.83 -11.26 4.24
CA ARG A 76 1.83 -11.43 3.18
C ARG A 76 1.18 -10.07 2.89
N ILE A 77 1.19 -9.70 1.61
CA ILE A 77 0.50 -8.53 1.08
C ILE A 77 -0.39 -8.98 -0.07
N ASP A 78 -1.66 -8.57 -0.03
CA ASP A 78 -2.58 -8.70 -1.16
C ASP A 78 -2.84 -7.32 -1.77
N LEU A 79 -2.84 -7.25 -3.10
CA LEU A 79 -3.08 -6.03 -3.85
C LEU A 79 -4.44 -6.07 -4.52
N PHE A 80 -5.16 -4.96 -4.48
CA PHE A 80 -6.46 -4.83 -5.14
C PHE A 80 -6.57 -3.52 -5.90
N LYS A 81 -7.36 -3.53 -6.97
CA LYS A 81 -7.80 -2.35 -7.72
C LYS A 81 -9.26 -2.07 -7.47
N LEU A 82 -9.62 -0.79 -7.35
CA LEU A 82 -11.01 -0.37 -7.18
C LEU A 82 -11.82 -0.63 -8.45
N ASN A 83 -12.91 -1.37 -8.34
CA ASN A 83 -14.02 -1.38 -9.29
C ASN A 83 -15.18 -0.55 -8.71
N ALA A 84 -15.16 0.76 -9.01
CA ALA A 84 -16.16 1.70 -8.50
C ALA A 84 -17.59 1.40 -9.00
N ARG A 85 -17.73 0.77 -10.18
CA ARG A 85 -19.04 0.41 -10.75
C ARG A 85 -19.71 -0.69 -9.93
N GLU A 86 -18.94 -1.70 -9.55
CA GLU A 86 -19.43 -2.84 -8.77
C GLU A 86 -19.31 -2.64 -7.26
N LYS A 87 -18.69 -1.53 -6.83
CA LYS A 87 -18.37 -1.22 -5.44
C LYS A 87 -17.55 -2.32 -4.75
N LYS A 88 -16.49 -2.78 -5.44
CA LYS A 88 -15.66 -3.89 -4.98
C LYS A 88 -14.18 -3.66 -5.23
N TRP A 89 -13.38 -4.36 -4.45
CA TRP A 89 -11.95 -4.50 -4.65
C TRP A 89 -11.65 -5.75 -5.47
N VAL A 90 -10.97 -5.60 -6.60
CA VAL A 90 -10.59 -6.69 -7.50
C VAL A 90 -9.12 -7.01 -7.30
N LYS A 91 -8.81 -8.25 -6.90
CA LYS A 91 -7.44 -8.67 -6.61
C LYS A 91 -6.56 -8.59 -7.87
N LEU A 92 -5.36 -8.02 -7.70
CA LEU A 92 -4.33 -7.96 -8.72
C LEU A 92 -3.25 -9.01 -8.45
N ALA A 93 -2.64 -9.51 -9.52
CA ALA A 93 -1.57 -10.51 -9.42
C ALA A 93 -0.17 -9.87 -9.28
N ASN A 94 0.03 -8.66 -9.83
CA ASN A 94 1.30 -7.94 -9.82
C ASN A 94 1.09 -6.43 -10.03
N LEU A 95 2.16 -5.66 -9.86
CA LEU A 95 2.24 -4.20 -10.06
C LEU A 95 2.85 -3.79 -11.41
N GLY A 96 3.37 -4.76 -12.18
CA GLY A 96 4.10 -4.48 -13.42
C GLY A 96 5.33 -3.61 -13.17
N ASP A 97 5.46 -2.51 -13.91
CA ASP A 97 6.58 -1.56 -13.76
C ASP A 97 6.46 -0.63 -12.54
N THR A 98 5.39 -0.75 -11.74
CA THR A 98 5.13 0.15 -10.61
C THR A 98 5.90 -0.26 -9.35
N VAL A 99 6.45 0.73 -8.66
CA VAL A 99 7.00 0.66 -7.31
C VAL A 99 6.04 1.38 -6.36
N LEU A 100 5.60 0.72 -5.29
CA LEU A 100 4.78 1.34 -4.25
C LEU A 100 5.64 1.74 -3.06
N PHE A 101 5.41 2.94 -2.53
CA PHE A 101 6.03 3.43 -1.31
C PHE A 101 4.95 3.54 -0.24
N LEU A 102 5.06 2.73 0.81
CA LEU A 102 4.11 2.68 1.92
C LEU A 102 4.71 3.36 3.15
N GLY A 103 4.05 4.42 3.60
CA GLY A 103 4.42 5.17 4.80
C GLY A 103 3.28 5.22 5.80
N LEU A 104 3.58 5.60 7.04
CA LEU A 104 2.62 5.73 8.13
C LEU A 104 1.59 6.84 7.87
N PHE A 105 2.02 7.91 7.19
CA PHE A 105 1.18 9.09 6.92
C PHE A 105 0.83 9.28 5.45
N TRP A 106 1.72 8.84 4.55
CA TRP A 106 1.53 9.03 3.12
C TRP A 106 2.10 7.85 2.36
N SER A 107 1.31 7.35 1.42
CA SER A 107 1.72 6.32 0.48
C SER A 107 1.59 6.85 -0.95
N PHE A 108 2.53 6.49 -1.81
CA PHE A 108 2.53 6.92 -3.21
C PHE A 108 3.10 5.84 -4.12
N SER A 109 2.96 6.03 -5.42
CA SER A 109 3.54 5.13 -6.42
C SER A 109 4.42 5.89 -7.41
N ALA A 110 5.39 5.20 -7.98
CA ALA A 110 6.19 5.67 -9.11
C ALA A 110 6.46 4.50 -10.06
N SER A 111 6.83 4.79 -11.31
CA SER A 111 7.32 3.75 -12.20
C SER A 111 8.82 3.52 -11.98
N ALA A 112 9.30 2.29 -12.18
CA ALA A 112 10.72 1.97 -12.08
C ALA A 112 11.54 2.78 -13.09
N LEU A 113 10.97 2.98 -14.29
CA LEU A 113 11.55 3.81 -15.33
C LEU A 113 11.74 5.27 -14.90
N ASP A 114 10.74 5.88 -14.24
CA ASP A 114 10.84 7.26 -13.75
C ASP A 114 11.90 7.39 -12.63
N LEU A 115 12.10 6.33 -11.85
CA LEU A 115 13.10 6.26 -10.79
C LEU A 115 14.51 5.91 -11.31
N CYS A 116 14.66 5.63 -12.60
CA CYS A 116 15.90 5.10 -13.19
C CYS A 116 16.41 3.82 -12.51
N VAL A 117 15.51 2.97 -12.02
CA VAL A 117 15.84 1.66 -11.42
C VAL A 117 15.40 0.54 -12.35
N HIS A 118 16.04 -0.62 -12.23
CA HIS A 118 15.76 -1.74 -13.13
C HIS A 118 14.52 -2.54 -12.75
N LYS A 119 14.11 -2.46 -11.48
CA LYS A 119 13.06 -3.30 -10.93
C LYS A 119 11.76 -2.52 -10.75
N GLY A 120 10.68 -3.04 -11.33
CA GLY A 120 9.32 -2.72 -10.92
C GLY A 120 8.79 -3.78 -9.98
N ASN A 121 7.47 -3.87 -9.87
CA ASN A 121 6.78 -4.94 -9.17
C ASN A 121 7.23 -5.13 -7.72
N CYS A 122 7.40 -4.02 -6.99
CA CYS A 122 7.92 -4.08 -5.63
C CYS A 122 7.25 -3.03 -4.72
N VAL A 123 7.41 -3.26 -3.42
CA VAL A 123 6.87 -2.41 -2.37
C VAL A 123 7.99 -2.01 -1.43
N ILE A 124 8.15 -0.70 -1.21
CA ILE A 124 9.09 -0.12 -0.26
C ILE A 124 8.30 0.38 0.93
N ILE A 125 8.62 -0.15 2.10
CA ILE A 125 7.99 0.19 3.37
C ILE A 125 8.93 1.16 4.08
N MET A 126 8.55 2.43 4.16
CA MET A 126 9.43 3.51 4.63
C MET A 126 9.42 3.64 6.15
N ASP A 127 8.29 3.34 6.79
CA ASP A 127 8.08 3.49 8.22
C ASP A 127 8.00 2.15 8.93
N ASN A 128 8.13 2.18 10.27
CA ASN A 128 7.97 1.01 11.10
C ASN A 128 6.47 0.68 11.28
N ILE A 129 5.82 0.30 10.18
CA ILE A 129 4.39 -0.01 10.12
C ILE A 129 4.05 -1.32 10.85
N PHE A 130 5.05 -2.17 11.07
CA PHE A 130 4.91 -3.43 11.81
C PHE A 130 5.29 -3.23 13.26
N THR A 131 4.38 -3.53 14.18
CA THR A 131 4.52 -3.23 15.61
C THR A 131 5.67 -4.00 16.30
N ARG A 132 6.23 -5.01 15.63
CA ARG A 132 7.24 -5.93 16.18
C ARG A 132 8.53 -6.05 15.40
N VAL A 133 8.62 -5.45 14.22
CA VAL A 133 9.86 -5.46 13.45
C VAL A 133 10.61 -4.17 13.81
N ARG A 134 11.89 -4.23 14.13
CA ARG A 134 12.74 -3.02 14.19
C ARG A 134 13.28 -2.76 12.79
N CYS A 135 12.39 -2.60 11.81
CA CYS A 135 12.82 -2.34 10.45
C CYS A 135 13.02 -0.84 10.27
N LYS A 136 14.28 -0.47 10.07
CA LYS A 136 14.59 0.63 9.15
C LYS A 136 13.99 0.24 7.79
N SER A 137 13.66 1.22 6.95
CA SER A 137 12.98 1.03 5.66
C SER A 137 13.24 -0.33 4.99
N SER A 138 12.19 -1.01 4.57
CA SER A 138 12.24 -2.38 4.05
C SER A 138 11.82 -2.45 2.60
N PHE A 139 12.43 -3.38 1.87
CA PHE A 139 12.11 -3.71 0.50
C PHE A 139 11.37 -5.05 0.46
N LEU A 140 10.25 -5.10 -0.25
CA LEU A 140 9.51 -6.31 -0.55
C LEU A 140 9.47 -6.50 -2.07
N ASP A 141 10.13 -7.55 -2.51
CA ASP A 141 9.98 -8.08 -3.85
C ASP A 141 8.64 -8.81 -3.96
N TRP A 142 7.78 -8.41 -4.88
CA TRP A 142 6.45 -9.03 -5.02
C TRP A 142 6.54 -10.48 -5.51
N ASP A 143 7.58 -10.81 -6.27
CA ASP A 143 7.75 -12.17 -6.81
C ASP A 143 8.24 -13.15 -5.73
N ASP A 144 9.13 -12.69 -4.85
CA ASP A 144 9.73 -13.52 -3.80
C ASP A 144 8.97 -13.45 -2.45
N GLY A 145 8.17 -12.40 -2.23
CA GLY A 145 7.39 -12.19 -1.00
C GLY A 145 8.24 -12.02 0.28
N ARG A 146 9.55 -11.86 0.14
CA ARG A 146 10.51 -11.73 1.25
C ARG A 146 10.75 -10.28 1.59
N LEU A 147 10.59 -9.95 2.87
CA LEU A 147 10.93 -8.64 3.38
C LEU A 147 12.43 -8.57 3.68
N LEU A 148 13.14 -7.67 3.02
CA LEU A 148 14.58 -7.46 3.19
C LEU A 148 14.88 -6.02 3.59
N PRO A 149 16.01 -5.73 4.24
CA PRO A 149 16.46 -4.37 4.48
C PRO A 149 16.60 -3.59 3.16
N LEU A 150 16.14 -2.34 3.10
CA LEU A 150 16.31 -1.50 1.90
C LEU A 150 17.79 -1.27 1.56
N SER A 151 18.69 -1.33 2.56
CA SER A 151 20.15 -1.23 2.36
C SER A 151 20.71 -2.31 1.43
N ASP A 152 20.02 -3.43 1.28
CA ASP A 152 20.45 -4.54 0.42
C ASP A 152 20.10 -4.25 -1.06
N TYR A 153 19.36 -3.16 -1.32
CA TYR A 153 18.93 -2.69 -2.63
C TYR A 153 19.46 -1.26 -2.88
N PRO A 154 20.75 -1.10 -3.25
CA PRO A 154 21.40 0.20 -3.34
C PRO A 154 20.69 1.16 -4.31
N GLU A 155 20.15 0.65 -5.42
CA GLU A 155 19.41 1.44 -6.42
C GLU A 155 18.22 2.21 -5.85
N TYR A 156 17.54 1.65 -4.84
CA TYR A 156 16.47 2.35 -4.12
C TYR A 156 16.96 3.09 -2.90
N PHE A 157 17.96 2.55 -2.20
CA PHE A 157 18.53 3.19 -1.02
C PHE A 157 19.13 4.56 -1.35
N GLU A 158 19.78 4.70 -2.51
CA GLU A 158 20.38 5.95 -2.98
C GLU A 158 19.34 7.06 -3.24
N LEU A 159 18.10 6.71 -3.64
CA LEU A 159 17.01 7.69 -3.81
C LEU A 159 16.76 8.52 -2.56
N PHE A 160 16.93 7.92 -1.38
CA PHE A 160 16.72 8.56 -0.08
C PHE A 160 17.98 9.21 0.48
N CYS A 161 19.17 8.82 0.02
CA CYS A 161 20.43 9.34 0.54
C CYS A 161 20.76 10.76 0.06
N HIS A 162 20.17 11.20 -1.06
CA HIS A 162 20.39 12.53 -1.63
C HIS A 162 19.42 13.60 -1.12
N LEU A 163 18.39 13.20 -0.36
CA LEU A 163 17.47 14.12 0.32
C LEU A 163 18.14 14.65 1.60
N ARG A 164 18.96 15.69 1.47
CA ARG A 164 19.50 16.48 2.60
C ARG A 164 18.85 17.85 2.67
#